data_AF-A0A2K4FE10-F1
#
_entry.id   AF-A0A2K4FE10-F1
#
_cell.length_a   1.000
_cell.length_b   1.000
_cell.length_c   1.000
_cell.angle_alpha   90.00
_cell.angle_beta   90.00
_cell.angle_gamma   90.00
#
_symmetry.space_group_name_H-M   'P 1'
#
loop_
_entity.id
_entity.type
_entity.pdbx_description
1 polymer ?
#
loop_
_entity_poly.entity_id
_entity_poly.type
_entity_poly.pdbx_seq_one_letter_code
_entity_poly.pdbx_strand_id
1 'polypeptide(L)' 'MKYIMVLIWSILLLEMVGFVLTSLDGGSSVNWILPIIVAVVFTIFVMIFTAIIKPTHKSYQEER' A
#
# COMPACT_ATOMS: atom_id res chain seq x y z
N MET A 1 -10.34 0.42 -8.84
CA MET A 1 -9.43 -0.73 -9.04
C MET A 1 -8.01 -0.44 -8.55
N LYS A 2 -7.37 0.68 -8.94
CA LYS A 2 -5.99 1.02 -8.56
C LYS A 2 -5.66 0.87 -7.06
N TYR A 3 -6.52 1.40 -6.17
CA TYR A 3 -6.27 1.37 -4.72
C TYR A 3 -6.45 -0.01 -4.07
N ILE A 4 -7.35 -0.86 -4.62
CA ILE A 4 -7.53 -2.24 -4.16
C ILE A 4 -6.26 -3.05 -4.45
N MET A 5 -5.67 -2.84 -5.64
CA MET A 5 -4.41 -3.49 -5.99
C MET A 5 -3.27 -3.03 -5.08
N VAL A 6 -3.18 -1.74 -4.78
CA VAL A 6 -2.19 -1.19 -3.83
C VAL A 6 -2.33 -1.82 -2.45
N LEU A 7 -3.56 -2.00 -1.96
CA LEU A 7 -3.81 -2.62 -0.66
C LEU A 7 -3.32 -4.08 -0.63
N ILE A 8 -3.66 -4.87 -1.65
CA ILE A 8 -3.23 -6.28 -1.74
C ILE A 8 -1.70 -6.38 -1.82
N TRP A 9 -1.07 -5.55 -2.66
CA TRP A 9 0.38 -5.51 -2.77
C TRP A 9 1.05 -5.06 -1.48
N SER A 10 0.48 -4.05 -0.80
CA SER A 10 1.04 -3.52 0.44
C SER A 10 0.96 -4.55 1.57
N ILE A 11 -0.14 -5.30 1.70
CA ILE A 11 -0.25 -6.40 2.67
C ILE A 11 0.82 -7.46 2.41
N LEU A 12 0.95 -7.93 1.17
CA LEU A 12 1.91 -8.98 0.82
C LEU A 12 3.35 -8.53 1.10
N LEU A 13 3.70 -7.29 0.76
CA LEU A 13 5.03 -6.74 0.98
C LEU A 13 5.33 -6.56 2.47
N LEU A 14 4.35 -6.07 3.26
CA LEU A 14 4.54 -5.90 4.69
C LEU A 14 4.62 -7.21 5.46
N GLU A 15 3.88 -8.24 5.05
CA GLU A 15 4.01 -9.60 5.58
C GLU A 15 5.43 -10.13 5.36
N MET A 16 5.98 -9.94 4.17
CA MET A 16 7.37 -10.34 3.87
C MET A 16 8.39 -9.55 4.68
N VAL A 17 8.20 -8.23 4.84
CA VAL A 17 9.09 -7.42 5.70
C VAL A 17 8.97 -7.87 7.16
N GLY A 18 7.76 -8.11 7.67
CA GLY A 18 7.52 -8.63 9.01
C GLY A 18 8.20 -9.99 9.23
N PHE A 19 8.10 -10.90 8.25
CA PHE A 19 8.79 -12.18 8.25
C PHE A 19 10.31 -12.03 8.25
N VAL A 20 10.87 -11.14 7.43
CA VAL A 20 12.32 -10.88 7.38
C VAL A 20 12.81 -10.30 8.71
N LEU A 21 12.13 -9.31 9.29
CA LEU A 21 12.49 -8.73 10.58
C LEU A 21 12.43 -9.77 11.70
N THR A 22 11.39 -10.60 11.71
CA THR A 22 11.26 -11.69 12.68
C THR A 22 12.36 -12.73 12.50
N SER A 23 12.78 -13.00 11.26
CA SER A 23 13.89 -13.91 10.95
C SER A 23 15.25 -13.33 11.37
N LEU A 24 15.44 -12.01 11.28
CA LEU A 24 16.65 -11.32 11.76
C LEU A 24 16.74 -11.28 13.29
N ASP A 25 15.60 -11.21 13.98
CA ASP A 25 15.50 -11.23 15.44
C ASP A 25 15.62 -12.66 16.05
N GLY A 26 16.05 -13.64 15.25
CA GLY A 26 16.26 -15.02 15.70
C GLY A 26 15.03 -15.91 15.66
N GLY A 27 13.97 -15.52 14.95
CA GLY A 27 12.82 -16.39 14.66
C GLY A 27 11.78 -16.44 15.79
N SER A 28 11.60 -15.33 16.51
CA SER A 28 10.50 -15.17 17.47
C SER A 28 9.12 -15.26 16.79
N SER A 29 8.03 -15.22 17.55
CA SER A 29 6.68 -15.37 16.98
C SER A 29 6.34 -14.22 16.01
N VAL A 30 5.98 -14.56 14.77
CA VAL A 30 5.55 -13.60 13.75
C VAL A 30 4.25 -12.92 14.18
N ASN A 31 4.27 -11.60 14.28
CA ASN A 31 3.08 -10.79 14.56
C ASN A 31 2.35 -10.44 13.25
N TRP A 32 1.38 -11.27 12.86
CA TRP A 32 0.58 -11.10 11.63
C TRP A 32 -0.38 -9.89 11.66
N ILE A 33 -0.63 -9.31 12.83
CA ILE A 33 -1.58 -8.19 12.98
C ILE A 33 -0.95 -6.84 12.61
N LEU A 34 0.30 -6.61 13.00
CA LEU A 34 1.02 -5.36 12.74
C LEU A 34 1.14 -5.04 11.24
N PRO A 35 1.54 -5.98 10.36
CA PRO A 35 1.61 -5.79 8.92
C PRO A 35 0.28 -5.32 8.31
N ILE A 36 -0.83 -5.91 8.74
CA ILE A 36 -2.16 -5.60 8.22
C ILE A 36 -2.57 -4.17 8.59
N ILE A 37 -2.37 -3.76 9.84
CA ILE A 37 -2.70 -2.41 10.30
C ILE A 37 -1.87 -1.37 9.52
N VAL A 38 -0.58 -1.61 9.36
CA VAL A 38 0.30 -0.68 8.65
C VAL A 38 -0.03 -0.64 7.16
N ALA A 39 -0.43 -1.75 6.53
CA ALA A 39 -0.87 -1.78 5.14
C ALA A 39 -2.15 -0.95 4.90
N VAL A 40 -3.10 -0.98 5.85
CA VAL A 40 -4.30 -0.13 5.80
C VAL A 40 -3.91 1.36 5.88
N VAL A 41 -3.06 1.73 6.83
CA VAL A 41 -2.57 3.12 6.99
C VAL A 41 -1.82 3.58 5.73
N PHE A 42 -0.93 2.74 5.20
CA PHE A 42 -0.19 3.02 3.98
C PHE A 42 -1.11 3.25 2.78
N THR A 43 -2.16 2.43 2.64
CA THR A 43 -3.14 2.59 1.56
C THR A 43 -3.89 3.91 1.65
N ILE A 44 -4.28 4.33 2.86
CA ILE A 44 -4.89 5.65 3.09
C ILE A 44 -3.92 6.76 2.69
N PHE A 45 -2.65 6.62 3.06
CA PHE A 45 -1.60 7.58 2.69
C PHE A 45 -1.44 7.71 1.18
N VAL A 46 -1.39 6.59 0.45
CA VAL A 46 -1.31 6.57 -1.02
C VAL A 46 -2.56 7.16 -1.67
N MET A 47 -3.74 6.97 -1.07
CA MET A 47 -4.99 7.56 -1.55
C MET A 47 -4.96 9.09 -1.45
N ILE A 48 -4.53 9.62 -0.31
CA ILE A 48 -4.37 11.07 -0.10
C ILE A 48 -3.31 11.64 -1.05
N PHE A 49 -2.15 10.99 -1.15
CA PHE A 49 -1.09 11.39 -2.08
C PHE A 49 -1.55 11.38 -3.53
N THR A 50 -2.32 10.38 -3.93
CA THR A 50 -2.89 10.33 -5.29
C THR A 50 -3.88 11.47 -5.52
N ALA A 51 -4.70 11.83 -4.53
CA ALA A 51 -5.62 12.96 -4.65
C ALA A 51 -4.89 14.30 -4.77
N ILE A 52 -3.79 14.48 -4.04
CA ILE A 52 -2.95 15.67 -4.10
C ILE A 52 -2.17 15.74 -5.42
N ILE A 53 -1.62 14.61 -5.88
CA ILE A 53 -0.74 14.56 -7.06
C ILE A 53 -1.53 14.61 -8.36
N LYS A 54 -2.82 14.26 -8.39
CA LYS A 54 -3.59 14.19 -9.65
C LYS A 54 -3.60 15.58 -10.33
N PRO A 55 -2.88 15.78 -11.45
CA PRO A 55 -3.15 16.95 -12.27
C PRO A 55 -4.55 16.77 -12.83
N THR A 56 -5.34 17.85 -12.83
CA THR A 56 -6.58 17.94 -13.60
C THR A 56 -6.23 17.64 -15.06
N HIS A 57 -6.35 16.39 -15.47
CA HIS A 57 -6.39 16.04 -16.88
C HIS A 57 -7.75 16.51 -17.35
N LYS A 58 -7.85 17.79 -17.74
CA LYS A 58 -8.92 18.23 -18.62
C LYS A 58 -8.79 17.36 -19.86
N SER A 59 -9.78 16.50 -20.06
CA SER A 59 -10.03 15.85 -21.33
C SER A 59 -10.07 16.93 -22.41
N TYR A 60 -9.01 17.04 -23.20
CA TYR A 60 -9.13 17.56 -24.54
C TYR A 60 -9.95 16.51 -25.28
N GLN A 61 -11.27 16.72 -25.23
CA GLN A 61 -12.22 16.02 -26.07
C GLN A 61 -11.84 16.34 -27.51
N GLU A 62 -11.76 15.28 -28.28
CA GLU A 62 -11.73 15.25 -29.72
C GLU A 62 -12.88 16.12 -30.27
N GLU A 63 -12.57 17.35 -30.69
CA GLU A 63 -13.42 18.07 -31.64
C GLU A 63 -12.95 17.67 -33.04
N ARG A 64 -13.76 16.76 -33.60
CA ARG A 64 -13.93 16.36 -35.00
C ARG A 64 -13.34 17.30 -36.06
#